data_AF-A0A074YWI3-F1
#
_entry.id   AF-A0A074YWI3-F1
#
_cell.length_a   1.000
_cell.length_b   1.000
_cell.length_c   1.000
_cell.angle_alpha   90.00
_cell.angle_beta   90.00
_cell.angle_gamma   90.00
#
_symmetry.space_group_name_H-M   'P 1'
#
loop_
_entity.id
_entity.type
_entity.pdbx_description
1 polymer ?
#
loop_
_entity_poly.entity_id
_entity_poly.type
_entity_poly.pdbx_seq_one_letter_code
_entity_poly.pdbx_strand_id
1 'polypeptide(L)'
;MAAATSNKRQRIDPPMQYQNHLPFGHTHTISQPPSFSNLALVPYPQRTPAETLSIITMVTKLDETSLRNLLIQSAISHDHIYTSHSNTTQALDFVARKLAKENATVQEFEKNVDQVHHVINVKWEKLSDAKQYNKAWDATELVNKEIAKIVNAIKEQSHQESRVNAIVALCEIGGIVAVGGDRLGAEVRKHVGCNDQLVESFWSVLATMSQEEVRKVAMSEEDFSIMEAFDKERKGYCVFDGFDEIIEHFKNSAACKDGHDEDGEEDDEYGDVDEQALINTSDAIEGSASQPIAVWFIHMLYITTTS
;
A
#
# COMPACT_ATOMS: atom_id res chain seq x y z
N MET A 1 -2.24 -49.27 -63.91
CA MET A 1 -2.92 -48.15 -64.59
C MET A 1 -3.16 -47.08 -63.54
N ALA A 2 -2.43 -45.97 -63.65
CA ALA A 2 -2.46 -44.84 -62.73
C ALA A 2 -3.53 -43.83 -63.18
N ALA A 3 -4.29 -43.29 -62.23
CA ALA A 3 -5.14 -42.13 -62.45
C ALA A 3 -4.62 -40.98 -61.60
N ALA A 4 -4.13 -39.95 -62.28
CA ALA A 4 -3.73 -38.67 -61.71
C ALA A 4 -4.95 -37.73 -61.70
N THR A 5 -5.22 -37.08 -60.58
CA THR A 5 -6.06 -35.89 -60.55
C THR A 5 -5.33 -34.75 -59.83
N SER A 6 -5.22 -33.68 -60.62
CA SER A 6 -4.60 -32.38 -60.37
C SER A 6 -5.30 -31.63 -59.24
N ASN A 7 -4.52 -31.07 -58.30
CA ASN A 7 -4.99 -30.08 -57.35
C ASN A 7 -4.21 -28.78 -57.54
N LYS A 8 -4.82 -27.84 -58.27
CA LYS A 8 -4.41 -26.43 -58.35
C LYS A 8 -4.73 -25.76 -57.02
N ARG A 9 -3.73 -25.27 -56.29
CA ARG A 9 -3.92 -24.18 -55.32
C ARG A 9 -3.23 -22.93 -55.83
N GLN A 10 -4.07 -21.92 -55.96
CA GLN A 10 -3.84 -20.60 -56.53
C GLN A 10 -2.85 -19.82 -55.66
N ARG A 11 -1.81 -19.28 -56.30
CA ARG A 11 -0.92 -18.28 -55.73
C ARG A 11 -1.68 -16.95 -55.76
N ILE A 12 -1.94 -16.36 -54.61
CA ILE A 12 -2.53 -15.02 -54.51
C ILE A 12 -1.35 -14.05 -54.40
N ASP A 13 -1.17 -13.25 -55.44
CA ASP A 13 -0.24 -12.12 -55.44
C ASP A 13 -0.84 -10.96 -54.62
N PRO A 14 -0.02 -10.19 -53.86
CA PRO A 14 -0.51 -9.05 -53.09
C PRO A 14 -0.76 -7.84 -54.00
N PRO A 15 -1.93 -7.15 -53.91
CA PRO A 15 -2.15 -5.96 -54.72
C PRO A 15 -1.64 -4.68 -54.04
N MET A 16 -0.75 -4.02 -54.78
CA MET A 16 -0.74 -2.59 -55.12
C MET A 16 -0.69 -1.52 -54.02
N GLN A 17 0.44 -0.82 -54.00
CA GLN A 17 0.63 0.51 -53.45
C GLN A 17 -0.31 1.53 -54.10
N TYR A 18 -1.11 2.22 -53.29
CA TYR A 18 -1.76 3.46 -53.71
C TYR A 18 -1.02 4.65 -53.12
N GLN A 19 -0.38 5.41 -54.00
CA GLN A 19 0.16 6.73 -53.78
C GLN A 19 -0.60 7.67 -54.73
N ASN A 20 -1.29 8.69 -54.18
CA ASN A 20 -1.70 9.96 -54.80
C ASN A 20 -2.68 10.67 -53.83
N HIS A 21 -2.23 11.65 -53.04
CA HIS A 21 -2.23 13.10 -53.31
C HIS A 21 -3.58 13.79 -53.04
N LEU A 22 -3.63 14.67 -52.02
CA LEU A 22 -4.20 16.04 -51.97
C LEU A 22 -4.34 16.52 -50.48
N PRO A 23 -4.51 17.82 -50.16
CA PRO A 23 -3.39 18.64 -49.72
C PRO A 23 -3.74 19.46 -48.47
N PHE A 24 -3.38 19.02 -47.27
CA PHE A 24 -3.43 19.90 -46.10
C PHE A 24 -2.24 19.56 -45.19
N GLY A 25 -1.39 20.56 -44.98
CA GLY A 25 -0.29 20.45 -44.05
C GLY A 25 -0.83 20.27 -42.64
N HIS A 26 -0.41 19.19 -41.99
CA HIS A 26 0.05 19.13 -40.61
C HIS A 26 0.62 17.72 -40.41
N THR A 27 1.94 17.63 -40.35
CA THR A 27 2.61 16.41 -39.91
C THR A 27 2.23 16.17 -38.45
N HIS A 28 1.42 15.15 -38.20
CA HIS A 28 1.30 14.55 -36.88
C HIS A 28 2.65 13.96 -36.49
N THR A 29 3.42 14.74 -35.74
CA THR A 29 4.52 14.22 -34.93
C THR A 29 3.90 13.25 -33.94
N ILE A 30 4.25 11.97 -34.06
CA ILE A 30 4.08 10.99 -32.99
C ILE A 30 4.74 11.60 -31.77
N SER A 31 3.95 11.97 -30.76
CA SER A 31 4.44 12.40 -29.45
C SER A 31 5.31 11.29 -28.89
N GLN A 32 6.61 11.43 -29.09
CA GLN A 32 7.59 10.84 -28.20
C GLN A 32 7.28 11.34 -26.77
N PRO A 33 7.43 10.49 -25.74
CA PRO A 33 7.47 11.01 -24.37
C PRO A 33 8.54 12.11 -24.33
N PRO A 34 8.33 13.21 -23.58
CA PRO A 34 9.29 14.31 -23.54
C PRO A 34 10.65 13.72 -23.15
N SER A 35 11.59 13.75 -24.09
CA SER A 35 12.97 13.42 -23.79
C SER A 35 13.46 14.48 -22.81
N PHE A 36 13.71 14.09 -21.56
CA PHE A 36 14.33 14.92 -20.53
C PHE A 36 15.84 15.17 -20.84
N SER A 37 16.25 15.08 -22.10
CA SER A 37 17.65 14.95 -22.49
C SER A 37 18.34 16.26 -22.86
N ASN A 38 17.72 17.43 -22.65
CA ASN A 38 18.38 18.71 -22.89
C ASN A 38 17.97 19.78 -21.85
N LEU A 39 18.18 19.47 -20.56
CA LEU A 39 18.57 20.53 -19.64
C LEU A 39 20.05 20.74 -19.86
N ALA A 40 20.42 21.77 -20.63
CA ALA A 40 21.80 22.23 -20.65
C ALA A 40 22.19 22.53 -19.20
N LEU A 41 23.00 21.65 -18.60
CA LEU A 41 23.59 21.86 -17.29
C LEU A 41 24.40 23.15 -17.39
N VAL A 42 23.86 24.24 -16.86
CA VAL A 42 24.69 25.39 -16.50
C VAL A 42 25.72 24.83 -15.52
N PRO A 43 27.04 24.98 -15.77
CA PRO A 43 28.04 24.44 -14.87
C PRO A 43 27.94 25.20 -13.55
N TYR A 44 27.25 24.63 -12.57
CA TYR A 44 27.38 25.10 -11.20
C TYR A 44 28.84 24.88 -10.79
N PRO A 45 29.51 25.87 -10.16
CA PRO A 45 30.83 25.64 -9.62
C PRO A 45 30.75 24.47 -8.64
N GLN A 46 31.43 23.36 -8.96
CA GLN A 46 31.47 22.21 -8.08
C GLN A 46 32.25 22.60 -6.83
N ARG A 47 31.52 22.79 -5.72
CA ARG A 47 32.13 23.01 -4.41
C ARG A 47 32.94 21.79 -4.02
N THR A 48 34.08 22.03 -3.38
CA THR A 48 34.88 20.95 -2.81
C THR A 48 34.10 20.25 -1.69
N PRO A 49 34.40 18.96 -1.40
CA PRO A 49 33.78 18.25 -0.28
C PRO A 49 33.90 18.98 1.06
N ALA A 50 35.03 19.67 1.30
CA ALA A 50 35.26 20.46 2.51
C ALA A 50 34.33 21.69 2.61
N GLU A 51 34.09 22.39 1.50
CA GLU A 51 33.13 23.51 1.44
C GLU A 51 31.69 23.03 1.64
N THR A 52 31.32 21.89 1.05
CA THR A 52 30.00 21.27 1.23
C THR A 52 29.76 20.91 2.70
N LEU A 53 30.73 20.31 3.38
CA LEU A 53 30.63 19.99 4.82
C LEU A 53 30.54 21.25 5.69
N SER A 54 31.28 22.31 5.34
CA SER A 54 31.20 23.59 6.03
C SER A 54 29.79 24.20 5.93
N ILE A 55 29.21 24.16 4.73
CA ILE A 55 27.85 24.67 4.48
C ILE A 55 26.80 23.83 5.20
N ILE A 56 26.89 22.50 5.16
CA ILE A 56 26.00 21.61 5.93
C ILE A 56 26.06 21.98 7.41
N THR A 57 27.25 22.15 7.97
CA THR A 57 27.45 22.53 9.38
C THR A 57 26.81 23.88 9.70
N MET A 58 26.92 24.87 8.81
CA MET A 58 26.27 26.17 8.98
C MET A 58 24.75 26.07 8.91
N VAL A 59 24.20 25.31 7.95
CA VAL A 59 22.76 25.10 7.79
C VAL A 59 22.16 24.38 9.01
N THR A 60 22.85 23.36 9.55
CA THR A 60 22.38 22.60 10.73
C THR A 60 22.34 23.42 12.03
N LYS A 61 22.99 24.59 12.06
CA LYS A 61 22.97 25.51 13.21
C LYS A 61 21.82 26.51 13.17
N LEU A 62 21.15 26.63 12.03
CA LEU A 62 19.99 27.50 11.87
C LEU A 62 18.75 26.79 12.39
N ASP A 63 17.90 27.52 13.11
CA ASP A 63 16.56 27.06 13.44
C ASP A 63 15.66 27.07 12.19
N GLU A 64 14.52 26.38 12.29
CA GLU A 64 13.60 26.21 11.16
C GLU A 64 13.07 27.53 10.60
N THR A 65 12.82 28.52 11.45
CA THR A 65 12.31 29.84 11.04
C THR A 65 13.37 30.61 10.25
N SER A 66 14.60 30.62 10.76
CA SER A 66 15.74 31.24 10.05
C SER A 66 16.01 30.55 8.71
N LEU A 67 15.92 29.22 8.64
CA LEU A 67 16.09 28.45 7.42
C LEU A 67 14.99 28.74 6.39
N ARG A 68 13.72 28.76 6.81
CA ARG A 68 12.58 29.11 5.95
C ARG A 68 12.72 30.51 5.39
N ASN A 69 13.08 31.49 6.23
CA ASN A 69 13.29 32.87 5.79
C ASN A 69 14.45 33.00 4.79
N LEU A 70 15.57 32.32 5.03
CA LEU A 70 16.69 32.30 4.10
C LEU A 70 16.31 31.70 2.75
N LEU A 71 15.55 30.60 2.75
CA LEU A 71 15.07 29.94 1.53
C LEU A 71 14.10 30.84 0.75
N ILE A 72 13.18 31.51 1.43
CA ILE A 72 12.25 32.48 0.82
C ILE A 72 13.03 33.62 0.16
N GLN A 73 13.96 34.25 0.89
CA GLN A 73 14.77 35.35 0.35
C GLN A 73 15.63 34.89 -0.83
N SER A 74 16.19 33.68 -0.76
CA SER A 74 16.99 33.09 -1.81
C SER A 74 16.16 32.80 -3.07
N ALA A 75 14.94 32.28 -2.91
CA ALA A 75 14.02 32.02 -4.02
C ALA A 75 13.49 33.32 -4.65
N ILE A 76 13.23 34.37 -3.86
CA ILE A 76 12.86 35.70 -4.38
C ILE A 76 14.00 36.30 -5.21
N SER A 77 15.24 36.15 -4.73
CA SER A 77 16.41 36.79 -5.33
C SER A 77 16.97 36.03 -6.53
N HIS A 78 16.71 34.71 -6.63
CA HIS A 78 17.31 33.85 -7.63
C HIS A 78 16.31 32.86 -8.25
N ASP A 79 16.04 33.04 -9.54
CA ASP A 79 15.05 32.27 -10.30
C ASP A 79 15.33 30.76 -10.36
N HIS A 80 16.61 30.36 -10.36
CA HIS A 80 16.99 28.94 -10.31
C HIS A 80 16.63 28.27 -8.98
N ILE A 81 16.71 29.01 -7.86
CA ILE A 81 16.32 28.49 -6.54
C ILE A 81 14.80 28.38 -6.46
N TYR A 82 14.07 29.37 -6.98
CA TYR A 82 12.62 29.31 -7.10
C TYR A 82 12.16 28.13 -7.94
N THR A 83 12.75 27.93 -9.12
CA THR A 83 12.41 26.82 -10.03
C THR A 83 12.73 25.47 -9.39
N SER A 84 13.90 25.32 -8.76
CA SER A 84 14.26 24.11 -8.03
C SER A 84 13.28 23.82 -6.89
N HIS A 85 12.95 24.84 -6.08
CA HIS A 85 12.00 24.72 -4.99
C HIS A 85 10.60 24.33 -5.49
N SER A 86 10.08 25.02 -6.51
CA SER A 86 8.77 24.74 -7.11
C SER A 86 8.68 23.31 -7.65
N ASN A 87 9.73 22.84 -8.34
CA ASN A 87 9.78 21.46 -8.84
C ASN A 87 9.80 20.44 -7.69
N THR A 88 10.56 20.70 -6.63
CA THR A 88 10.57 19.84 -5.44
C THR A 88 9.21 19.82 -4.73
N THR A 89 8.57 20.98 -4.54
CA THR A 89 7.23 21.05 -3.94
C THR A 89 6.19 20.32 -4.78
N GLN A 90 6.19 20.49 -6.10
CA GLN A 90 5.28 19.77 -7.00
C GLN A 90 5.51 18.25 -6.96
N ALA A 91 6.77 17.80 -6.86
CA ALA A 91 7.08 16.38 -6.73
C ALA A 91 6.57 15.82 -5.40
N LEU A 92 6.73 16.55 -4.28
CA LEU A 92 6.20 16.16 -2.98
C LEU A 92 4.67 16.11 -2.99
N ASP A 93 4.01 17.12 -3.55
CA ASP A 93 2.55 17.17 -3.68
C ASP A 93 2.02 16.01 -4.55
N PHE A 94 2.72 15.68 -5.64
CA PHE A 94 2.36 14.55 -6.48
C PHE A 94 2.43 13.23 -5.71
N VAL A 95 3.50 13.01 -4.95
CA VAL A 95 3.66 11.82 -4.10
C VAL A 95 2.58 11.79 -3.02
N ALA A 96 2.33 12.90 -2.33
CA ALA A 96 1.30 13.00 -1.29
C ALA A 96 -0.10 12.70 -1.85
N ARG A 97 -0.45 13.25 -3.02
CA ARG A 97 -1.74 12.95 -3.69
C ARG A 97 -1.83 11.50 -4.14
N LYS A 98 -0.74 10.91 -4.61
CA LYS A 98 -0.71 9.50 -5.01
C LYS A 98 -0.92 8.59 -3.81
N LEU A 99 -0.22 8.84 -2.71
CA LEU A 99 -0.41 8.14 -1.43
C LEU A 99 -1.84 8.30 -0.92
N ALA A 100 -2.38 9.52 -0.91
CA ALA A 100 -3.77 9.76 -0.50
C ALA A 100 -4.79 8.98 -1.35
N LYS A 101 -4.56 8.88 -2.68
CA LYS A 101 -5.41 8.08 -3.58
C LYS A 101 -5.28 6.58 -3.34
N GLU A 102 -4.06 6.08 -3.18
CA GLU A 102 -3.81 4.66 -2.88
C GLU A 102 -4.43 4.27 -1.52
N ASN A 103 -4.28 5.14 -0.52
CA ASN A 103 -4.85 4.99 0.81
C ASN A 103 -6.39 5.07 0.81
N ALA A 104 -6.98 5.86 -0.08
CA ALA A 104 -8.42 5.96 -0.27
C ALA A 104 -9.01 4.78 -1.06
N THR A 105 -8.18 3.99 -1.75
CA THR A 105 -8.65 2.85 -2.53
C THR A 105 -8.75 1.62 -1.64
N VAL A 106 -9.91 0.99 -1.62
CA VAL A 106 -10.11 -0.28 -0.91
C VAL A 106 -9.31 -1.38 -1.58
N GLN A 107 -8.44 -2.04 -0.82
CA GLN A 107 -7.68 -3.19 -1.28
C GLN A 107 -8.47 -4.49 -1.02
N GLU A 108 -8.47 -5.36 -2.02
CA GLU A 108 -9.08 -6.70 -1.97
C GLU A 108 -7.97 -7.76 -2.11
N PHE A 109 -8.12 -8.87 -1.39
CA PHE A 109 -7.10 -9.93 -1.29
C PHE A 109 -7.58 -11.31 -1.74
N GLU A 110 -8.77 -11.38 -2.37
CA GLU A 110 -9.38 -12.63 -2.87
C GLU A 110 -8.40 -13.43 -3.75
N LYS A 111 -7.63 -12.75 -4.62
CA LYS A 111 -6.62 -13.39 -5.48
C LYS A 111 -5.52 -14.10 -4.69
N ASN A 112 -5.14 -13.58 -3.52
CA ASN A 112 -4.14 -14.20 -2.66
C ASN A 112 -4.72 -15.47 -2.03
N VAL A 113 -5.98 -15.42 -1.57
CA VAL A 113 -6.72 -16.56 -1.02
C VAL A 113 -6.89 -17.65 -2.07
N ASP A 114 -7.36 -17.30 -3.27
CA ASP A 114 -7.49 -18.20 -4.42
C ASP A 114 -6.18 -18.89 -4.77
N GLN A 115 -5.07 -18.14 -4.73
CA GLN A 115 -3.76 -18.66 -5.06
C GLN A 115 -3.30 -19.70 -4.03
N VAL A 116 -3.57 -19.48 -2.75
CA VAL A 116 -3.31 -20.43 -1.67
C VAL A 116 -4.20 -21.66 -1.82
N HIS A 117 -5.50 -21.47 -2.00
CA HIS A 117 -6.47 -22.54 -2.24
C HIS A 117 -6.05 -23.42 -3.43
N HIS A 118 -5.71 -22.81 -4.56
CA HIS A 118 -5.27 -23.51 -5.75
C HIS A 118 -4.01 -24.35 -5.49
N VAL A 119 -3.02 -23.81 -4.76
CA VAL A 119 -1.75 -24.49 -4.52
C VAL A 119 -1.91 -25.68 -3.57
N ILE A 120 -2.74 -25.55 -2.54
CA ILE A 120 -2.96 -26.61 -1.56
C ILE A 120 -3.93 -27.68 -2.08
N ASN A 121 -5.04 -27.30 -2.73
CA ASN A 121 -6.12 -28.23 -3.03
C ASN A 121 -6.21 -28.65 -4.50
N VAL A 122 -5.62 -27.91 -5.45
CA VAL A 122 -5.90 -28.13 -6.90
C VAL A 122 -4.64 -28.48 -7.70
N LYS A 123 -3.56 -27.73 -7.52
CA LYS A 123 -2.37 -27.74 -8.40
C LYS A 123 -1.70 -29.10 -8.50
N TRP A 124 -1.71 -29.87 -7.40
CA TRP A 124 -1.00 -31.14 -7.27
C TRP A 124 -1.87 -32.30 -6.80
N GLU A 125 -3.20 -32.13 -6.77
CA GLU A 125 -4.18 -33.15 -6.36
C GLU A 125 -3.95 -34.49 -7.09
N LYS A 126 -3.65 -34.43 -8.39
CA LYS A 126 -3.45 -35.63 -9.24
C LYS A 126 -2.08 -36.30 -9.09
N LEU A 127 -1.19 -35.75 -8.27
CA LEU A 127 0.11 -36.37 -7.99
C LEU A 127 -0.02 -37.43 -6.90
N SER A 128 0.86 -38.43 -6.93
CA SER A 128 0.95 -39.40 -5.85
C SER A 128 1.43 -38.75 -4.55
N ASP A 129 1.07 -39.31 -3.40
CA ASP A 129 1.41 -38.82 -2.06
C ASP A 129 2.92 -38.51 -1.89
N ALA A 130 3.79 -39.38 -2.41
CA ALA A 130 5.23 -39.16 -2.35
C ALA A 130 5.68 -37.92 -3.16
N LYS A 131 5.03 -37.63 -4.29
CA LYS A 131 5.30 -36.43 -5.09
C LYS A 131 4.67 -35.19 -4.46
N GLN A 132 3.47 -35.32 -3.89
CA GLN A 132 2.82 -34.27 -3.12
C GLN A 132 3.69 -33.86 -1.92
N TYR A 133 4.25 -34.82 -1.19
CA TYR A 133 5.19 -34.57 -0.10
C TYR A 133 6.37 -33.71 -0.54
N ASN A 134 6.99 -34.04 -1.68
CA ASN A 134 8.10 -33.26 -2.24
C ASN A 134 7.68 -31.83 -2.68
N LYS A 135 6.38 -31.57 -2.84
CA LYS A 135 5.81 -30.25 -3.16
C LYS A 135 5.30 -29.48 -1.96
N ALA A 136 5.27 -30.08 -0.76
CA ALA A 136 4.81 -29.42 0.45
C ALA A 136 5.65 -28.19 0.78
N TRP A 137 6.97 -28.26 0.60
CA TRP A 137 7.85 -27.11 0.84
C TRP A 137 7.56 -25.94 -0.11
N ASP A 138 7.43 -26.22 -1.41
CA ASP A 138 7.06 -25.22 -2.42
C ASP A 138 5.71 -24.56 -2.08
N ALA A 139 4.76 -25.35 -1.54
CA ALA A 139 3.46 -24.87 -1.12
C ALA A 139 3.56 -23.97 0.13
N THR A 140 4.30 -24.39 1.15
CA THR A 140 4.56 -23.62 2.37
C THR A 140 5.19 -22.27 2.08
N GLU A 141 6.22 -22.24 1.22
CA GLU A 141 6.88 -20.98 0.84
C GLU A 141 5.90 -20.02 0.15
N LEU A 142 5.04 -20.56 -0.72
CA LEU A 142 4.03 -19.76 -1.39
C LEU A 142 3.01 -19.19 -0.40
N VAL A 143 2.49 -20.00 0.53
CA VAL A 143 1.54 -19.54 1.55
C VAL A 143 2.12 -18.38 2.34
N ASN A 144 3.34 -18.54 2.85
CA ASN A 144 4.03 -17.50 3.60
C ASN A 144 4.26 -16.23 2.76
N LYS A 145 4.53 -16.39 1.47
CA LYS A 145 4.67 -15.26 0.53
C LYS A 145 3.35 -14.52 0.30
N GLU A 146 2.23 -15.23 0.17
CA GLU A 146 0.92 -14.59 0.01
C GLU A 146 0.48 -13.88 1.29
N ILE A 147 0.70 -14.46 2.47
CA ILE A 147 0.51 -13.79 3.77
C ILE A 147 1.33 -12.50 3.83
N ALA A 148 2.63 -12.56 3.50
CA ALA A 148 3.50 -11.40 3.52
C ALA A 148 3.05 -10.30 2.53
N LYS A 149 2.48 -10.67 1.37
CA LYS A 149 1.95 -9.68 0.42
C LYS A 149 0.74 -8.93 0.99
N ILE A 150 -0.16 -9.63 1.69
CA ILE A 150 -1.33 -9.01 2.32
C ILE A 150 -0.85 -8.00 3.37
N VAL A 151 0.02 -8.43 4.29
CA VAL A 151 0.53 -7.55 5.36
C VAL A 151 1.26 -6.33 4.79
N ASN A 152 2.14 -6.51 3.80
CA ASN A 152 2.90 -5.41 3.20
C ASN A 152 2.05 -4.43 2.38
N ALA A 153 0.84 -4.84 1.96
CA ALA A 153 -0.08 -3.95 1.26
C ALA A 153 -0.77 -2.96 2.21
N ILE A 154 -0.91 -3.35 3.49
CA ILE A 154 -1.54 -2.57 4.54
C ILE A 154 -0.56 -1.58 5.17
N LYS A 155 -1.00 -0.33 5.31
CA LYS A 155 -0.27 0.76 5.95
C LYS A 155 -1.18 1.44 6.96
N GLU A 156 -0.58 2.21 7.87
CA GLU A 156 -1.31 3.02 8.87
C GLU A 156 -2.38 3.94 8.25
N GLN A 157 -2.12 4.44 7.04
CA GLN A 157 -3.04 5.32 6.33
C GLN A 157 -4.02 4.58 5.41
N SER A 158 -3.97 3.25 5.33
CA SER A 158 -4.88 2.47 4.48
C SER A 158 -6.33 2.62 4.92
N HIS A 159 -7.26 2.55 3.97
CA HIS A 159 -8.69 2.54 4.26
C HIS A 159 -9.06 1.47 5.30
N GLN A 160 -9.97 1.79 6.22
CA GLN A 160 -10.42 0.85 7.26
C GLN A 160 -10.88 -0.49 6.68
N GLU A 161 -11.67 -0.44 5.61
CA GLU A 161 -12.16 -1.64 4.91
C GLU A 161 -11.03 -2.51 4.34
N SER A 162 -9.92 -1.91 3.89
CA SER A 162 -8.75 -2.70 3.42
C SER A 162 -8.13 -3.51 4.55
N ARG A 163 -8.10 -2.95 5.76
CA ARG A 163 -7.58 -3.64 6.95
C ARG A 163 -8.51 -4.78 7.36
N VAL A 164 -9.83 -4.57 7.32
CA VAL A 164 -10.81 -5.64 7.55
C VAL A 164 -10.67 -6.74 6.49
N ASN A 165 -10.61 -6.39 5.21
CA ASN A 165 -10.40 -7.34 4.11
C ASN A 165 -9.10 -8.14 4.29
N ALA A 166 -8.04 -7.52 4.79
CA ALA A 166 -6.80 -8.23 5.10
C ALA A 166 -6.99 -9.26 6.23
N ILE A 167 -7.67 -8.88 7.32
CA ILE A 167 -7.97 -9.79 8.43
C ILE A 167 -8.82 -10.98 7.95
N VAL A 168 -9.86 -10.71 7.16
CA VAL A 168 -10.73 -11.75 6.58
C VAL A 168 -9.93 -12.70 5.68
N ALA A 169 -9.14 -12.16 4.75
CA ALA A 169 -8.31 -12.97 3.86
C ALA A 169 -7.26 -13.81 4.61
N LEU A 170 -6.69 -13.29 5.69
CA LEU A 170 -5.79 -14.06 6.56
C LEU A 170 -6.54 -15.21 7.27
N CYS A 171 -7.78 -15.01 7.71
CA CYS A 171 -8.61 -16.08 8.28
C CYS A 171 -8.91 -17.16 7.25
N GLU A 172 -9.25 -16.78 6.01
CA GLU A 172 -9.52 -17.74 4.93
C GLU A 172 -8.27 -18.54 4.56
N ILE A 173 -7.11 -17.88 4.41
CA ILE A 173 -5.81 -18.56 4.19
C ILE A 173 -5.52 -19.54 5.34
N GLY A 174 -5.72 -19.09 6.58
CA GLY A 174 -5.58 -19.93 7.77
C GLY A 174 -6.48 -21.15 7.72
N GLY A 175 -7.76 -20.97 7.37
CA GLY A 175 -8.74 -22.05 7.23
C GLY A 175 -8.37 -23.06 6.15
N ILE A 176 -7.94 -22.58 4.97
CA ILE A 176 -7.46 -23.45 3.89
C ILE A 176 -6.28 -24.32 4.37
N VAL A 177 -5.31 -23.73 5.08
CA VAL A 177 -4.17 -24.46 5.64
C VAL A 177 -4.62 -25.45 6.72
N ALA A 178 -5.53 -25.01 7.59
CA ALA A 178 -6.05 -25.83 8.69
C ALA A 178 -6.85 -27.03 8.17
N VAL A 179 -7.63 -26.90 7.09
CA VAL A 179 -8.49 -27.97 6.58
C VAL A 179 -7.80 -28.86 5.54
N GLY A 180 -6.83 -28.33 4.77
CA GLY A 180 -6.20 -28.99 3.62
C GLY A 180 -5.85 -30.47 3.86
N GLY A 181 -6.66 -31.39 3.34
CA GLY A 181 -6.77 -32.77 3.83
C GLY A 181 -5.83 -33.80 3.17
N ASP A 182 -5.22 -33.46 2.04
CA ASP A 182 -4.31 -34.36 1.33
C ASP A 182 -2.94 -34.47 2.01
N ARG A 183 -2.08 -35.38 1.54
CA ARG A 183 -0.70 -35.52 2.05
C ARG A 183 0.06 -34.21 1.99
N LEU A 184 -0.16 -33.42 0.94
CA LEU A 184 0.37 -32.07 0.79
C LEU A 184 -0.13 -31.15 1.91
N GLY A 185 -1.44 -31.02 2.08
CA GLY A 185 -2.06 -30.12 3.04
C GLY A 185 -1.70 -30.46 4.48
N ALA A 186 -1.58 -31.74 4.82
CA ALA A 186 -1.11 -32.18 6.13
C ALA A 186 0.32 -31.70 6.45
N GLU A 187 1.24 -31.73 5.48
CA GLU A 187 2.59 -31.22 5.69
C GLU A 187 2.65 -29.70 5.68
N VAL A 188 1.90 -29.03 4.80
CA VAL A 188 1.79 -27.56 4.82
C VAL A 188 1.28 -27.08 6.17
N ARG A 189 0.24 -27.73 6.70
CA ARG A 189 -0.32 -27.45 8.01
C ARG A 189 0.69 -27.65 9.14
N LYS A 190 1.51 -28.69 9.08
CA LYS A 190 2.58 -28.90 10.05
C LYS A 190 3.61 -27.78 10.03
N HIS A 191 3.97 -27.28 8.84
CA HIS A 191 4.99 -26.25 8.69
C HIS A 191 4.47 -24.83 8.94
N VAL A 192 3.27 -24.51 8.47
CA VAL A 192 2.65 -23.18 8.59
C VAL A 192 1.84 -23.06 9.88
N GLY A 193 1.12 -24.11 10.26
CA GLY A 193 0.23 -24.12 11.44
C GLY A 193 0.94 -24.08 12.78
N CYS A 194 2.20 -24.54 12.84
CA CYS A 194 3.05 -24.41 14.03
C CYS A 194 3.98 -23.19 13.96
N ASN A 195 3.87 -22.36 12.92
CA ASN A 195 4.64 -21.14 12.78
C ASN A 195 3.78 -19.95 13.21
N ASP A 196 4.37 -19.06 14.00
CA ASP A 196 3.70 -17.87 14.52
C ASP A 196 3.43 -16.83 13.42
N GLN A 197 4.04 -16.97 12.23
CA GLN A 197 3.94 -16.01 11.12
C GLN A 197 2.50 -15.57 10.79
N LEU A 198 1.51 -16.48 10.77
CA LEU A 198 0.13 -16.10 10.48
C LEU A 198 -0.46 -15.24 11.62
N VAL A 199 -0.23 -15.64 12.87
CA VAL A 199 -0.71 -14.92 14.07
C VAL A 199 -0.01 -13.56 14.21
N GLU A 200 1.30 -13.50 13.98
CA GLU A 200 2.07 -12.25 13.91
C GLU A 200 1.55 -11.32 12.80
N SER A 201 1.11 -11.89 11.67
CA SER A 201 0.54 -11.10 10.57
C SER A 201 -0.78 -10.42 10.96
N PHE A 202 -1.64 -11.10 11.71
CA PHE A 202 -2.84 -10.49 12.28
C PHE A 202 -2.50 -9.33 13.21
N TRP A 203 -1.56 -9.54 14.15
CA TRP A 203 -1.09 -8.47 15.04
C TRP A 203 -0.47 -7.30 14.29
N SER A 204 0.28 -7.57 13.22
CA SER A 204 0.85 -6.52 12.37
C SER A 204 -0.23 -5.68 11.70
N VAL A 205 -1.31 -6.28 11.21
CA VAL A 205 -2.45 -5.53 10.63
C VAL A 205 -3.17 -4.76 11.72
N LEU A 206 -3.45 -5.37 12.87
CA LEU A 206 -4.08 -4.73 14.01
C LEU A 206 -3.27 -3.53 14.55
N ALA A 207 -1.95 -3.62 14.57
CA ALA A 207 -1.07 -2.52 14.99
C ALA A 207 -1.16 -1.29 14.08
N THR A 208 -1.63 -1.45 12.83
CA THR A 208 -1.91 -0.32 11.93
C THR A 208 -3.29 0.31 12.15
N MET A 209 -4.10 -0.24 13.06
CA MET A 209 -5.43 0.27 13.40
C MET A 209 -5.35 1.00 14.74
N SER A 210 -5.91 2.21 14.80
CA SER A 210 -6.11 2.89 16.07
C SER A 210 -7.16 2.15 16.91
N GLN A 211 -7.10 2.28 18.25
CA GLN A 211 -8.11 1.65 19.11
C GLN A 211 -9.53 2.17 18.82
N GLU A 212 -9.68 3.42 18.39
CA GLU A 212 -10.97 3.94 17.97
C GLU A 212 -11.47 3.28 16.68
N GLU A 213 -10.57 3.05 15.71
CA GLU A 213 -10.91 2.32 14.50
C GLU A 213 -11.30 0.89 14.83
N VAL A 214 -10.56 0.18 15.69
CA VAL A 214 -10.90 -1.19 16.13
C VAL A 214 -12.28 -1.22 16.80
N ARG A 215 -12.60 -0.27 17.70
CA ARG A 215 -13.96 -0.15 18.30
C ARG A 215 -15.05 0.22 17.28
N LYS A 216 -14.67 0.93 16.22
CA LYS A 216 -15.53 1.33 15.08
C LYS A 216 -15.44 0.34 13.92
N VAL A 217 -14.73 -0.79 14.06
CA VAL A 217 -14.69 -1.83 13.03
C VAL A 217 -16.11 -2.34 12.88
N ALA A 218 -16.76 -1.87 11.83
CA ALA A 218 -17.99 -2.43 11.32
C ALA A 218 -17.62 -3.67 10.50
N MET A 219 -17.04 -4.67 11.17
CA MET A 219 -17.03 -6.01 10.60
C MET A 219 -18.48 -6.43 10.44
N SER A 220 -18.82 -6.87 9.23
CA SER A 220 -20.13 -7.42 8.95
C SER A 220 -20.35 -8.70 9.77
N GLU A 221 -21.60 -9.13 9.91
CA GLU A 221 -21.89 -10.43 10.54
C GLU A 221 -21.22 -11.57 9.74
N GLU A 222 -21.10 -11.41 8.42
CA GLU A 222 -20.39 -12.31 7.53
C GLU A 222 -18.89 -12.39 7.86
N ASP A 223 -18.23 -11.25 8.08
CA ASP A 223 -16.80 -11.22 8.42
C ASP A 223 -16.51 -11.89 9.76
N PHE A 224 -17.38 -11.67 10.76
CA PHE A 224 -17.29 -12.35 12.05
C PHE A 224 -17.52 -13.85 11.93
N SER A 225 -18.47 -14.27 11.09
CA SER A 225 -18.72 -15.69 10.82
C SER A 225 -17.50 -16.38 10.23
N ILE A 226 -16.74 -15.71 9.34
CA ILE A 226 -15.47 -16.23 8.79
C ILE A 226 -14.43 -16.40 9.90
N MET A 227 -14.30 -15.43 10.81
CA MET A 227 -13.36 -15.54 11.94
C MET A 227 -13.73 -16.71 12.87
N GLU A 228 -15.01 -16.88 13.19
CA GLU A 228 -15.47 -17.96 14.06
C GLU A 228 -15.34 -19.34 13.41
N ALA A 229 -15.57 -19.42 12.09
CA ALA A 229 -15.32 -20.63 11.32
C ALA A 229 -13.84 -21.02 11.37
N PHE A 230 -12.94 -20.06 11.12
CA PHE A 230 -11.50 -20.29 11.22
C PHE A 230 -11.07 -20.69 12.64
N ASP A 231 -11.61 -20.06 13.69
CA ASP A 231 -11.35 -20.42 15.08
C ASP A 231 -11.73 -21.87 15.40
N LYS A 232 -12.86 -22.32 14.86
CA LYS A 232 -13.30 -23.71 15.00
C LYS A 232 -12.36 -24.67 14.28
N GLU A 233 -11.96 -24.35 13.06
CA GLU A 233 -11.07 -25.18 12.24
C GLU A 233 -9.68 -25.31 12.87
N ARG A 234 -9.07 -24.19 13.27
CA ARG A 234 -7.73 -24.20 13.89
C ARG A 234 -7.72 -25.05 15.17
N LYS A 235 -8.78 -24.95 16.00
CA LYS A 235 -8.94 -25.73 17.23
C LYS A 235 -9.11 -27.21 16.94
N GLY A 236 -9.87 -27.55 15.90
CA GLY A 236 -10.05 -28.93 15.45
C GLY A 236 -8.75 -29.62 15.07
N TYR A 237 -7.76 -28.85 14.61
CA TYR A 237 -6.46 -29.37 14.17
C TYR A 237 -5.26 -28.97 15.04
N CYS A 238 -5.48 -28.25 16.14
CA CYS A 238 -4.46 -27.77 17.07
C CYS A 238 -3.33 -27.00 16.36
N VAL A 239 -3.70 -25.97 15.59
CA VAL A 239 -2.78 -25.08 14.87
C VAL A 239 -3.09 -23.62 15.14
N PHE A 240 -2.13 -22.73 14.87
CA PHE A 240 -2.25 -21.28 15.04
C PHE A 240 -2.61 -20.89 16.47
N ASP A 241 -1.76 -21.30 17.41
CA ASP A 241 -1.89 -20.93 18.81
C ASP A 241 -1.77 -19.40 18.98
N GLY A 242 -2.58 -18.82 19.87
CA GLY A 242 -2.65 -17.37 20.09
C GLY A 242 -3.69 -16.62 19.25
N PHE A 243 -4.36 -17.27 18.29
CA PHE A 243 -5.45 -16.62 17.55
C PHE A 243 -6.68 -16.29 18.41
N ASP A 244 -6.88 -16.98 19.53
CA ASP A 244 -7.91 -16.68 20.52
C ASP A 244 -7.78 -15.26 21.09
N GLU A 245 -6.55 -14.79 21.32
CA GLU A 245 -6.28 -13.43 21.81
C GLU A 245 -6.72 -12.37 20.78
N ILE A 246 -6.60 -12.68 19.48
CA ILE A 246 -7.05 -11.79 18.39
C ILE A 246 -8.58 -11.68 18.38
N ILE A 247 -9.30 -12.80 18.52
CA ILE A 247 -10.76 -12.78 18.60
C ILE A 247 -11.22 -12.02 19.84
N GLU A 248 -10.57 -12.25 20.99
CA GLU A 248 -10.89 -11.55 22.23
C GLU A 248 -10.66 -10.05 22.08
N HIS A 249 -9.60 -9.63 21.40
CA HIS A 249 -9.32 -8.23 21.09
C HIS A 249 -10.47 -7.57 20.30
N PHE A 250 -11.04 -8.25 19.30
CA PHE A 250 -12.21 -7.77 18.57
C PHE A 250 -13.48 -7.77 19.43
N LYS A 251 -13.74 -8.83 20.21
CA LYS A 251 -14.94 -8.93 21.07
C LYS A 251 -14.97 -7.88 22.18
N ASN A 252 -13.84 -7.69 22.88
CA ASN A 252 -13.70 -6.68 23.93
C ASN A 252 -13.83 -5.25 23.37
N SER A 253 -13.42 -5.03 22.11
CA SER A 253 -13.60 -3.74 21.45
C SER A 253 -15.05 -3.43 21.06
N ALA A 254 -15.86 -4.46 20.80
CA ALA A 254 -17.28 -4.32 20.43
C ALA A 254 -18.20 -4.16 21.66
N ALA A 255 -17.87 -4.80 22.78
CA ALA A 255 -18.70 -4.82 23.99
C ALA A 255 -18.79 -3.48 24.75
N CYS A 256 -17.98 -2.48 24.40
CA CYS A 256 -18.05 -1.14 25.02
C CYS A 256 -19.18 -0.24 24.46
N LYS A 257 -20.10 -0.76 23.64
CA LYS A 257 -21.21 0.02 23.05
C LYS A 257 -22.54 -0.05 23.81
N ASP A 258 -22.67 -0.93 24.81
CA ASP A 258 -23.94 -1.13 25.53
C ASP A 258 -23.92 -0.53 26.95
N GLY A 259 -23.51 0.74 27.07
CA GLY A 259 -23.42 1.41 28.37
C GLY A 259 -23.73 2.90 28.28
N HIS A 260 -25.00 3.23 28.50
CA HIS A 260 -25.56 4.53 28.92
C HIS A 260 -26.10 5.47 27.82
N ASP A 261 -27.20 5.06 27.19
CA ASP A 261 -28.31 5.96 26.89
C ASP A 261 -29.40 5.71 27.95
N GLU A 262 -29.62 6.67 28.86
CA GLU A 262 -30.89 6.95 29.55
C GLU A 262 -30.74 8.26 30.38
N ASP A 263 -31.37 9.30 29.84
CA ASP A 263 -32.25 10.27 30.52
C ASP A 263 -31.70 11.54 31.18
N GLY A 264 -32.15 12.69 30.65
CA GLY A 264 -32.12 13.99 31.31
C GLY A 264 -32.45 15.16 30.38
N GLU A 265 -33.72 15.26 29.96
CA GLU A 265 -34.28 16.49 29.37
C GLU A 265 -34.37 17.64 30.40
N GLU A 266 -34.54 18.86 29.86
CA GLU A 266 -34.86 20.16 30.51
C GLU A 266 -33.65 20.88 31.16
N ASP A 267 -33.38 22.18 30.97
CA ASP A 267 -34.18 23.28 30.44
C ASP A 267 -33.27 24.44 29.98
N ASP A 268 -33.88 25.35 29.24
CA ASP A 268 -33.46 26.63 28.67
C ASP A 268 -32.78 27.66 29.61
N GLU A 269 -31.82 28.46 29.08
CA GLU A 269 -31.79 29.92 29.33
C GLU A 269 -30.87 30.67 28.33
N TYR A 270 -31.36 31.83 27.88
CA TYR A 270 -30.86 32.70 26.82
C TYR A 270 -29.48 33.34 27.07
N GLY A 271 -28.74 33.60 25.99
CA GLY A 271 -27.55 34.46 25.99
C GLY A 271 -27.17 34.92 24.59
N ASP A 272 -27.97 35.84 24.04
CA ASP A 272 -27.67 36.64 22.85
C ASP A 272 -26.38 37.44 23.09
N VAL A 273 -25.30 37.12 22.37
CA VAL A 273 -24.05 37.91 22.38
C VAL A 273 -23.49 38.03 20.96
N ASP A 274 -23.86 39.17 20.37
CA ASP A 274 -23.17 39.98 19.36
C ASP A 274 -22.24 39.29 18.34
N GLU A 275 -22.77 39.26 17.12
CA GLU A 275 -22.17 38.88 15.84
C GLU A 275 -21.11 39.89 15.34
N GLN A 276 -20.18 40.33 16.20
CA GLN A 276 -19.19 41.38 15.84
C GLN A 276 -17.75 41.21 16.38
N ALA A 277 -17.34 39.99 16.76
CA ALA A 277 -15.93 39.69 17.11
C ALA A 277 -15.14 38.96 16.01
N LEU A 278 -15.48 39.15 14.72
CA LEU A 278 -14.82 38.50 13.58
C LEU A 278 -13.50 39.15 13.13
N ILE A 279 -12.92 40.08 13.89
CA ILE A 279 -11.63 40.71 13.53
C ILE A 279 -10.81 40.99 14.80
N ASN A 280 -10.08 39.98 15.29
CA ASN A 280 -8.73 40.08 15.86
C ASN A 280 -8.40 38.88 16.75
N THR A 281 -7.92 37.80 16.13
CA THR A 281 -7.07 36.81 16.80
C THR A 281 -6.07 36.30 15.77
N SER A 282 -5.06 37.14 15.49
CA SER A 282 -3.87 36.79 14.69
C SER A 282 -2.70 36.35 15.58
N ASP A 283 -2.90 36.10 16.87
CA ASP A 283 -1.83 35.72 17.78
C ASP A 283 -2.32 34.64 18.76
N ALA A 284 -2.35 33.39 18.31
CA ALA A 284 -2.32 32.19 19.17
C ALA A 284 -2.25 30.90 18.32
N ILE A 285 -1.08 30.58 17.79
CA ILE A 285 -0.70 29.18 17.52
C ILE A 285 0.70 28.97 18.12
N GLU A 286 0.74 28.92 19.45
CA GLU A 286 1.79 28.19 20.16
C GLU A 286 1.22 26.81 20.49
N GLY A 287 1.94 25.75 20.08
CA GLY A 287 1.77 24.42 20.64
C GLY A 287 1.08 23.38 19.75
N SER A 288 1.79 22.86 18.77
CA SER A 288 1.78 21.40 18.56
C SER A 288 3.16 20.94 18.07
N ALA A 289 3.75 20.03 18.84
CA ALA A 289 5.01 19.39 18.54
C ALA A 289 4.85 18.58 17.24
N SER A 290 5.41 19.08 16.14
CA SER A 290 5.58 18.30 14.92
C SER A 290 6.97 17.68 14.92
N GLN A 291 7.01 16.38 14.68
CA GLN A 291 8.19 15.52 14.75
C GLN A 291 9.31 16.02 13.81
N PRO A 292 10.59 15.82 14.15
CA PRO A 292 11.68 16.33 13.34
C PRO A 292 11.70 15.66 11.95
N ILE A 293 11.58 16.47 10.90
CA ILE A 293 11.74 16.13 9.47
C ILE A 293 13.22 15.77 9.14
N ALA A 294 13.98 15.24 10.11
CA ALA A 294 15.43 15.16 10.05
C ALA A 294 16.00 13.88 9.41
N VAL A 295 15.19 12.91 8.95
CA VAL A 295 15.73 11.61 8.49
C VAL A 295 15.67 11.40 6.97
N TRP A 296 14.85 12.16 6.23
CA TRP A 296 14.65 11.89 4.79
C TRP A 296 15.56 12.66 3.84
N PHE A 297 16.16 13.77 4.28
CA PHE A 297 17.05 14.57 3.41
C PHE A 297 18.43 13.94 3.19
N ILE A 298 18.89 13.05 4.07
CA ILE A 298 20.24 12.46 3.97
C ILE A 298 20.25 11.24 3.03
N HIS A 299 19.15 10.50 2.90
CA HIS A 299 19.13 9.29 2.05
C HIS A 299 18.93 9.58 0.55
N MET A 300 18.21 10.66 0.19
CA MET A 300 18.00 11.04 -1.22
C MET A 300 19.25 11.63 -1.90
N LEU A 301 20.19 12.20 -1.12
CA LEU A 301 21.46 12.71 -1.65
C LEU A 301 22.55 11.63 -1.83
N TYR A 302 22.39 10.45 -1.21
CA TYR A 302 23.36 9.36 -1.34
C TYR A 302 23.10 8.42 -2.52
N ILE A 303 21.88 8.38 -3.08
CA ILE A 303 21.53 7.49 -4.19
C ILE A 303 21.93 8.06 -5.56
N THR A 304 22.16 9.38 -5.67
CA THR A 304 22.53 10.03 -6.94
C THR A 304 24.05 10.15 -7.17
N THR A 305 24.89 9.68 -6.24
CA THR A 305 26.36 9.79 -6.35
C THR A 305 27.09 8.45 -6.52
N THR A 306 26.38 7.33 -6.67
CA THR A 306 26.97 6.05 -7.06
C THR A 306 26.33 5.50 -8.32
N SER A 307 26.83 5.97 -9.47
CA SER A 307 26.88 5.25 -10.74
C SER A 307 28.03 5.82 -11.56
#